data_AF-A0A1Y4F9I2-F1
#
_entry.id   AF-A0A1Y4F9I2-F1
#
_cell.length_a   1.000
_cell.length_b   1.000
_cell.length_c   1.000
_cell.angle_alpha   90.00
_cell.angle_beta   90.00
_cell.angle_gamma   90.00
#
_symmetry.space_group_name_H-M   'P 1'
#
loop_
_entity.id
_entity.type
_entity.pdbx_description
1 polymer ?
#
loop_
_entity_poly.entity_id
_entity_poly.type
_entity_poly.pdbx_seq_one_letter_code
_entity_poly.pdbx_strand_id
1 'polypeptide(L)'
;MGIRYDTQQLLNDADMVEVAQEIGIRMKSSADRTRNIGILCPNPRHSDRNFGNCFIRPDGYYECFSCGDRGNVFHMVMQYTGASFPEAIGIVADTCGGRDHYILSGTRGKYAAGITVLNQKECKLLGVCNSRIYIPVRYGEEMRAEAGEREKLAAWNEEDEPVFLIEQCAEKNPLLELMKTDYECYRSMILRKAQEAIQKRQNTIEECGEGPRLEAEDVEWCMEIETEIEQIEDVLLKYFPKDEEVKKITSHNAYGKELIIGSGLYPVQFSVPF
;
A
#
# COMPACT_ATOMS: atom_id res chain seq x y z
N MET A 1 19.95 19.76 -13.42
CA MET A 1 19.13 20.04 -12.21
C MET A 1 18.67 18.70 -11.67
N GLY A 2 18.95 18.38 -10.40
CA GLY A 2 18.57 17.09 -9.81
C GLY A 2 17.05 16.96 -9.61
N ILE A 3 16.55 15.72 -9.58
CA ILE A 3 15.15 15.42 -9.25
C ILE A 3 14.92 15.70 -7.76
N ARG A 4 13.84 16.42 -7.44
CA ARG A 4 13.40 16.67 -6.07
C ARG A 4 12.11 15.93 -5.79
N TYR A 5 12.11 15.13 -4.73
CA TYR A 5 10.94 14.39 -4.28
C TYR A 5 10.19 15.09 -3.14
N ASP A 6 8.87 14.87 -3.06
CA ASP A 6 8.04 15.13 -1.89
C ASP A 6 8.20 14.00 -0.89
N THR A 7 9.19 14.16 -0.01
CA THR A 7 9.50 13.15 1.00
C THR A 7 8.43 13.03 2.07
N GLN A 8 7.63 14.08 2.30
CA GLN A 8 6.58 14.06 3.32
C GLN A 8 5.39 13.24 2.83
N GLN A 9 4.94 13.49 1.61
CA GLN A 9 3.89 12.67 0.99
C GLN A 9 4.34 11.20 0.89
N LEU A 10 5.59 10.97 0.51
CA LEU A 10 6.13 9.61 0.41
C LEU A 10 6.19 8.89 1.76
N LEU A 11 6.55 9.59 2.86
CA LEU A 11 6.51 9.02 4.20
C LEU A 11 5.09 8.66 4.63
N ASN A 12 4.12 9.51 4.29
CA ASN A 12 2.73 9.23 4.60
C ASN A 12 2.25 7.99 3.86
N ASP A 13 2.63 7.84 2.58
CA ASP A 13 2.15 6.78 1.69
C ASP A 13 2.86 5.43 1.86
N ALA A 14 4.10 5.45 2.34
CA ALA A 14 4.90 4.24 2.47
C ALA A 14 4.40 3.31 3.57
N ASP A 15 4.14 2.06 3.20
CA ASP A 15 4.00 0.95 4.14
C ASP A 15 5.38 0.32 4.36
N MET A 16 5.93 0.49 5.57
CA MET A 16 7.27 0.00 5.90
C MET A 16 7.38 -1.52 5.78
N VAL A 17 6.30 -2.26 6.03
CA VAL A 17 6.28 -3.72 5.94
C VAL A 17 6.42 -4.14 4.48
N GLU A 18 5.65 -3.54 3.59
CA GLU A 18 5.76 -3.80 2.15
C GLU A 18 7.14 -3.40 1.63
N VAL A 19 7.68 -2.24 2.04
CA VAL A 19 9.04 -1.84 1.65
C VAL A 19 10.09 -2.82 2.16
N ALA A 20 10.00 -3.27 3.42
CA ALA A 20 10.90 -4.26 3.98
C ALA A 20 10.85 -5.58 3.22
N GLN A 21 9.64 -6.06 2.89
CA GLN A 21 9.45 -7.26 2.08
C GLN A 21 10.03 -7.08 0.67
N GLU A 22 9.83 -5.91 0.06
CA GLU A 22 10.26 -5.59 -1.29
C GLU A 22 11.78 -5.48 -1.43
N ILE A 23 12.48 -5.01 -0.40
CA ILE A 23 13.95 -5.00 -0.37
C ILE A 23 14.54 -6.33 0.14
N GLY A 24 13.71 -7.28 0.57
CA GLY A 24 14.15 -8.63 0.96
C GLY A 24 14.50 -8.81 2.44
N ILE A 25 14.10 -7.89 3.32
CA ILE A 25 14.25 -8.08 4.77
C ILE A 25 13.40 -9.28 5.19
N ARG A 26 14.07 -10.29 5.78
CA ARG A 26 13.38 -11.43 6.37
C ARG A 26 12.52 -10.94 7.54
N MET A 27 11.28 -11.41 7.56
CA MET A 27 10.28 -11.00 8.53
C MET A 27 9.46 -12.19 9.02
N LYS A 28 8.95 -12.08 10.24
CA LYS A 28 8.01 -13.02 10.85
C LYS A 28 6.80 -12.25 11.30
N SER A 29 5.61 -12.65 10.84
CA SER A 29 4.37 -12.12 11.38
C SER A 29 4.31 -12.44 12.86
N SER A 30 4.15 -11.41 13.70
CA SER A 30 3.83 -11.67 15.10
C SER A 30 2.42 -12.21 15.17
N ALA A 31 2.22 -13.36 15.78
CA ALA A 31 0.90 -13.86 16.19
C ALA A 31 0.31 -13.03 17.36
N ASP A 32 0.84 -11.83 17.59
CA ASP A 32 0.71 -11.09 18.84
C ASP A 32 -0.19 -9.86 18.65
N ARG A 33 -0.94 -9.51 19.70
CA ARG A 33 -2.01 -8.50 19.65
C ARG A 33 -1.52 -7.06 19.40
N THR A 34 -0.21 -6.84 19.39
CA THR A 34 0.47 -5.54 19.31
C THR A 34 0.64 -5.00 17.87
N ARG A 35 0.30 -5.76 16.83
CA ARG A 35 0.51 -5.42 15.40
C ARG A 35 1.97 -5.13 15.01
N ASN A 36 2.93 -5.39 15.90
CA ASN A 36 4.35 -5.26 15.60
C ASN A 36 4.81 -6.40 14.71
N ILE A 37 5.61 -6.12 13.69
CA ILE A 37 6.16 -7.15 12.80
C ILE A 37 7.64 -7.34 13.10
N GLY A 38 8.03 -8.57 13.48
CA GLY A 38 9.41 -8.92 13.75
C GLY A 38 10.21 -8.98 12.46
N ILE A 39 11.34 -8.27 12.40
CA ILE A 39 12.26 -8.26 11.26
C ILE A 39 13.67 -8.60 11.73
N LEU A 40 14.52 -9.05 10.83
CA LEU A 40 15.96 -9.00 11.10
C LEU A 40 16.44 -7.55 11.03
N CYS A 41 17.27 -7.15 12.01
CA CYS A 41 17.81 -5.80 12.07
C CYS A 41 18.49 -5.40 10.74
N PRO A 42 18.13 -4.25 10.13
CA PRO A 42 18.71 -3.82 8.87
C PRO A 42 20.13 -3.22 9.03
N ASN A 43 20.56 -2.94 10.26
CA ASN A 43 21.86 -2.31 10.52
C ASN A 43 23.02 -3.27 10.16
N PRO A 44 23.90 -2.92 9.20
CA PRO A 44 24.99 -3.79 8.75
C PRO A 44 26.05 -4.04 9.83
N ARG A 45 26.07 -3.23 10.89
CA ARG A 45 26.96 -3.43 12.06
C ARG A 45 26.41 -4.44 13.06
N HIS A 46 25.23 -4.99 12.83
CA HIS A 46 24.58 -5.95 13.72
C HIS A 46 24.16 -7.19 12.93
N SER A 47 24.87 -8.31 13.11
CA SER A 47 24.52 -9.59 12.52
C SER A 47 23.36 -10.25 13.29
N ASP A 48 22.16 -9.72 13.12
CA ASP A 48 20.97 -10.22 13.77
C ASP A 48 20.49 -11.56 13.18
N ARG A 49 20.06 -12.47 14.05
CA ARG A 49 19.51 -13.79 13.68
C ARG A 49 18.16 -14.06 14.35
N ASN A 50 17.67 -13.14 15.19
CA ASN A 50 16.49 -13.36 16.01
C ASN A 50 15.40 -12.33 15.69
N PHE A 51 14.26 -12.77 15.19
CA PHE A 51 13.09 -11.91 14.90
C PHE A 51 12.49 -11.20 16.13
N GLY A 52 12.93 -11.54 17.35
CA GLY A 52 12.51 -10.87 18.58
C GLY A 52 13.35 -9.63 18.92
N ASN A 53 14.39 -9.31 18.14
CA ASN A 53 15.29 -8.21 18.44
C ASN A 53 14.88 -6.89 17.78
N CYS A 54 14.21 -6.94 16.63
CA CYS A 54 13.88 -5.77 15.85
C CYS A 54 12.45 -5.85 15.32
N PHE A 55 11.72 -4.72 15.42
CA PHE A 55 10.31 -4.67 15.07
C PHE A 55 9.99 -3.44 14.23
N ILE A 56 9.17 -3.63 13.21
CA ILE A 56 8.41 -2.55 12.57
C ILE A 56 7.21 -2.25 13.46
N ARG A 57 7.03 -0.97 13.80
CA ARG A 57 5.99 -0.48 14.70
C ARG A 57 4.89 0.24 13.92
N PRO A 58 3.64 0.28 14.43
CA PRO A 58 2.53 1.00 13.78
C PRO A 58 2.73 2.51 13.64
N ASP A 59 3.68 3.11 14.35
CA ASP A 59 3.99 4.55 14.31
C ASP A 59 4.87 4.96 13.12
N GLY A 60 5.16 4.04 12.20
CA GLY A 60 5.97 4.31 11.00
C GLY A 60 7.47 4.31 11.24
N TYR A 61 7.92 3.73 12.35
CA TYR A 61 9.34 3.52 12.66
C TYR A 61 9.64 2.03 12.85
N TYR A 62 10.89 1.64 12.61
CA TYR A 62 11.43 0.39 13.13
C TYR A 62 12.37 0.68 14.29
N GLU A 63 12.52 -0.29 15.18
CA GLU A 63 13.43 -0.21 16.32
C GLU A 63 14.05 -1.57 16.61
N CYS A 64 15.37 -1.61 16.78
CA CYS A 64 16.10 -2.78 17.26
C CYS A 64 16.50 -2.59 18.72
N PHE A 65 15.93 -3.39 19.62
CA PHE A 65 16.20 -3.34 21.05
C PHE A 65 17.57 -3.92 21.43
N SER A 66 18.21 -4.66 20.53
CA SER A 66 19.53 -5.24 20.78
C SER A 66 20.67 -4.27 20.46
N CYS A 67 20.61 -3.51 19.36
CA CYS A 67 21.66 -2.59 18.95
C CYS A 67 21.29 -1.09 19.08
N GLY A 68 20.01 -0.79 19.35
CA GLY A 68 19.49 0.58 19.50
C GLY A 68 19.23 1.32 18.18
N ASP A 69 19.42 0.67 17.02
CA ASP A 69 19.12 1.29 15.73
C ASP A 69 17.62 1.51 15.55
N ARG A 70 17.25 2.72 15.12
CA ARG A 70 15.87 3.17 14.99
C ARG A 70 15.76 4.17 13.86
N GLY A 71 14.74 4.06 13.03
CA GLY A 71 14.49 5.04 11.98
C GLY A 71 13.20 4.84 11.21
N ASN A 72 12.94 5.76 10.29
CA ASN A 72 11.82 5.67 9.35
C ASN A 72 12.18 4.75 8.17
N VAL A 73 11.26 4.67 7.20
CA VAL A 73 11.39 3.78 6.04
C VAL A 73 12.64 4.08 5.20
N PHE A 74 13.04 5.35 5.05
CA PHE A 74 14.25 5.71 4.30
C PHE A 74 15.50 5.22 5.01
N HIS A 75 15.58 5.44 6.33
CA HIS A 75 16.71 4.96 7.13
C HIS A 75 16.81 3.44 7.08
N MET A 76 15.69 2.72 7.19
CA MET A 76 15.64 1.27 7.06
C MET A 76 16.22 0.79 5.71
N VAL A 77 15.76 1.38 4.60
CA VAL A 77 16.26 1.07 3.26
C VAL A 77 17.76 1.35 3.14
N MET A 78 18.22 2.49 3.65
CA MET A 78 19.65 2.87 3.61
C MET A 78 20.51 1.90 4.42
N GLN A 79 20.08 1.51 5.63
CA GLN A 79 20.81 0.55 6.46
C GLN A 79 20.92 -0.81 5.77
N TYR A 80 19.80 -1.33 5.26
CA TYR A 80 19.75 -2.68 4.69
C TYR A 80 20.47 -2.77 3.33
N THR A 81 20.28 -1.78 2.46
CA THR A 81 20.79 -1.84 1.07
C THR A 81 22.13 -1.14 0.87
N GLY A 82 22.55 -0.29 1.82
CA GLY A 82 23.71 0.59 1.66
C GLY A 82 23.48 1.77 0.70
N ALA A 83 22.25 1.98 0.24
CA ALA A 83 21.89 3.06 -0.67
C ALA A 83 22.10 4.45 -0.05
N SER A 84 22.42 5.44 -0.89
CA SER A 84 22.38 6.85 -0.52
C SER A 84 20.93 7.32 -0.29
N PHE A 85 20.75 8.45 0.39
CA PHE A 85 19.40 8.98 0.67
C PHE A 85 18.54 9.21 -0.60
N PRO A 86 19.05 9.80 -1.71
CA PRO A 86 18.27 9.92 -2.94
C PRO A 86 17.90 8.57 -3.58
N GLU A 87 18.80 7.57 -3.49
CA GLU A 87 18.53 6.22 -3.99
C GLU A 87 17.46 5.52 -3.13
N ALA A 88 17.54 5.66 -1.81
CA ALA A 88 16.56 5.13 -0.88
C ALA A 88 15.17 5.74 -1.12
N ILE A 89 15.07 7.06 -1.36
CA ILE A 89 13.82 7.71 -1.76
C ILE A 89 13.27 7.07 -3.05
N GLY A 90 14.13 6.86 -4.05
CA GLY A 90 13.73 6.23 -5.31
C GLY A 90 13.19 4.82 -5.12
N ILE A 91 13.83 4.01 -4.27
CA ILE A 91 13.38 2.65 -3.92
C ILE A 91 12.01 2.68 -3.24
N VAL A 92 11.82 3.53 -2.23
CA VAL A 92 10.54 3.65 -1.52
C VAL A 92 9.45 4.15 -2.46
N ALA A 93 9.74 5.13 -3.30
CA ALA A 93 8.78 5.66 -4.27
C ALA A 93 8.38 4.61 -5.33
N ASP A 94 9.32 3.78 -5.79
CA ASP A 94 9.02 2.66 -6.69
C ASP A 94 8.09 1.64 -6.02
N THR A 95 8.27 1.37 -4.72
CA THR A 95 7.36 0.50 -3.96
C THR A 95 5.98 1.14 -3.73
N CYS A 96 5.91 2.47 -3.63
CA CYS A 96 4.65 3.20 -3.43
C CYS A 96 3.83 3.42 -4.71
N GLY A 97 4.11 2.70 -5.80
CA GLY A 97 3.39 2.81 -7.07
C GLY A 97 4.12 3.65 -8.14
N GLY A 98 5.29 4.20 -7.82
CA GLY A 98 6.19 4.82 -8.79
C GLY A 98 6.70 6.21 -8.39
N ARG A 99 7.91 6.53 -8.82
CA ARG A 99 8.59 7.81 -8.55
C ARG A 99 7.79 9.05 -8.94
N ASP A 100 7.06 8.99 -10.07
CA ASP A 100 6.38 10.15 -10.64
C ASP A 100 5.30 10.74 -9.72
N HIS A 101 4.74 9.95 -8.80
CA HIS A 101 3.82 10.42 -7.76
C HIS A 101 4.40 11.48 -6.84
N TYR A 102 5.71 11.43 -6.66
CA TYR A 102 6.39 12.16 -5.60
C TYR A 102 7.36 13.20 -6.16
N ILE A 103 7.38 13.50 -7.47
CA ILE A 103 8.32 14.48 -8.04
C ILE A 103 7.75 15.91 -7.91
N LEU A 104 8.41 16.76 -7.12
CA LEU A 104 8.10 18.19 -6.98
C LEU A 104 8.70 19.02 -8.11
N SER A 105 9.95 18.73 -8.50
CA SER A 105 10.63 19.44 -9.59
C SER A 105 11.76 18.62 -10.19
N GLY A 106 12.05 18.86 -11.48
CA GLY A 106 13.07 18.14 -12.25
C GLY A 106 12.50 17.54 -13.54
N THR A 107 13.38 16.95 -14.35
CA THR A 107 12.96 16.20 -15.53
C THR A 107 12.31 14.91 -15.05
N ARG A 108 10.97 14.82 -15.16
CA ARG A 108 10.26 13.54 -15.05
C ARG A 108 10.90 12.55 -16.05
N GLY A 109 10.90 11.24 -15.76
CA GLY A 109 11.60 10.24 -16.60
C GLY A 109 11.11 10.20 -18.05
N LYS A 110 11.64 9.35 -18.95
CA LYS A 110 11.12 9.29 -20.34
C LYS A 110 9.61 9.01 -20.47
N TYR A 111 8.97 8.56 -19.38
CA TYR A 111 7.52 8.36 -19.23
C TYR A 111 6.78 9.59 -18.62
N ALA A 112 7.46 10.73 -18.53
CA ALA A 112 7.10 12.03 -17.94
C ALA A 112 5.80 12.70 -18.41
N ALA A 113 5.14 12.16 -19.42
CA ALA A 113 4.01 12.80 -20.07
C ALA A 113 2.72 12.64 -19.25
N GLY A 114 2.75 12.96 -17.95
CA GLY A 114 1.56 13.00 -17.09
C GLY A 114 0.91 11.64 -16.82
N ILE A 115 1.64 10.54 -17.03
CA ILE A 115 1.15 9.18 -16.75
C ILE A 115 1.49 8.85 -15.30
N THR A 116 0.48 8.87 -14.44
CA THR A 116 0.53 8.41 -13.05
C THR A 116 -0.53 7.32 -12.86
N VAL A 117 -0.13 6.15 -12.37
CA VAL A 117 -1.05 5.07 -11.98
C VAL A 117 -1.55 5.27 -10.56
N LEU A 118 -2.30 4.35 -9.97
CA LEU A 118 -2.66 4.47 -8.56
C LEU A 118 -1.43 4.22 -7.68
N ASN A 119 -1.29 4.98 -6.60
CA ASN A 119 -0.32 4.66 -5.56
C ASN A 119 -0.80 3.47 -4.72
N GLN A 120 0.06 2.96 -3.84
CA GLN A 120 -0.24 1.74 -3.08
C GLN A 120 -1.44 1.87 -2.12
N LYS A 121 -1.66 3.05 -1.51
CA LYS A 121 -2.83 3.29 -0.66
C LYS A 121 -4.12 3.31 -1.46
N GLU A 122 -4.12 3.96 -2.61
CA GLU A 122 -5.24 4.02 -3.53
C GLU A 122 -5.55 2.60 -4.06
N CYS A 123 -4.51 1.82 -4.38
CA CYS A 123 -4.65 0.40 -4.71
C CYS A 123 -5.32 -0.40 -3.59
N LYS A 124 -4.88 -0.24 -2.33
CA LYS A 124 -5.50 -0.89 -1.15
C LYS A 124 -6.97 -0.49 -0.99
N LEU A 125 -7.28 0.79 -1.12
CA LEU A 125 -8.64 1.33 -1.00
C LEU A 125 -9.60 0.71 -2.02
N LEU A 126 -9.15 0.57 -3.27
CA LEU A 126 -9.91 -0.03 -4.38
C LEU A 126 -9.83 -1.57 -4.43
N GLY A 127 -8.98 -2.21 -3.62
CA GLY A 127 -8.74 -3.65 -3.69
C GLY A 127 -8.00 -4.10 -4.98
N VAL A 128 -7.12 -3.25 -5.51
CA VAL A 128 -6.26 -3.54 -6.66
C VAL A 128 -4.88 -3.96 -6.15
N CYS A 129 -4.28 -4.99 -6.75
CA CYS A 129 -2.93 -5.43 -6.44
C CYS A 129 -1.93 -4.87 -7.46
N ASN A 130 -0.89 -4.17 -6.98
CA ASN A 130 0.21 -3.66 -7.81
C ASN A 130 1.59 -4.07 -7.27
N SER A 131 1.72 -5.33 -6.84
CA SER A 131 3.00 -5.87 -6.37
C SER A 131 3.91 -6.24 -7.55
N ARG A 132 5.22 -6.18 -7.34
CA ARG A 132 6.20 -6.65 -8.34
C ARG A 132 5.94 -8.12 -8.66
N ILE A 133 6.04 -8.47 -9.93
CA ILE A 133 5.92 -9.84 -10.40
C ILE A 133 7.30 -10.47 -10.36
N TYR A 134 7.38 -11.62 -9.70
CA TYR A 134 8.58 -12.41 -9.56
C TYR A 134 8.38 -13.77 -10.24
N ILE A 135 9.40 -14.22 -10.95
CA ILE A 135 9.40 -15.52 -11.63
C ILE A 135 10.50 -16.41 -11.03
N PRO A 136 10.23 -17.70 -10.79
CA PRO A 136 11.27 -18.61 -10.32
C PRO A 136 12.32 -18.81 -11.42
N VAL A 137 13.59 -18.65 -11.06
CA VAL A 137 14.73 -18.81 -11.99
C VAL A 137 15.68 -19.93 -11.57
N ARG A 138 15.81 -20.20 -10.27
CA ARG A 138 16.66 -21.29 -9.73
C ARG A 138 16.01 -21.92 -8.50
N TYR A 139 16.41 -23.14 -8.16
CA TYR A 139 16.01 -23.80 -6.90
C TYR A 139 17.11 -24.72 -6.37
N GLY A 140 17.11 -24.98 -5.07
CA GLY A 140 17.96 -25.97 -4.40
C GLY A 140 18.18 -25.68 -2.91
N GLU A 141 19.06 -26.45 -2.27
CA GLU A 141 19.24 -26.49 -0.80
C GLU A 141 20.12 -25.35 -0.25
N GLU A 142 21.16 -24.96 -0.98
CA GLU A 142 22.06 -23.85 -0.61
C GLU A 142 21.98 -22.73 -1.63
N MET A 143 20.96 -21.88 -1.52
CA MET A 143 20.74 -20.77 -2.45
C MET A 143 21.18 -19.43 -1.85
N ARG A 144 21.72 -18.57 -2.72
CA ARG A 144 21.97 -17.16 -2.39
C ARG A 144 21.39 -16.31 -3.50
N ALA A 145 20.48 -15.41 -3.13
CA ALA A 145 19.98 -14.38 -4.02
C ALA A 145 21.12 -13.43 -4.41
N GLU A 146 21.24 -13.17 -5.69
CA GLU A 146 22.08 -12.11 -6.25
C GLU A 146 21.33 -10.77 -6.28
N ALA A 147 21.99 -9.71 -6.72
CA ALA A 147 21.38 -8.40 -6.82
C ALA A 147 20.15 -8.42 -7.76
N GLY A 148 18.97 -8.12 -7.23
CA GLY A 148 17.71 -8.13 -7.98
C GLY A 148 16.97 -9.47 -7.95
N GLU A 149 17.50 -10.46 -7.23
CA GLU A 149 16.82 -11.71 -6.93
C GLU A 149 16.32 -11.71 -5.49
N ARG A 150 15.36 -12.59 -5.19
CA ARG A 150 14.94 -12.90 -3.82
C ARG A 150 14.87 -14.40 -3.60
N GLU A 151 15.15 -14.81 -2.37
CA GLU A 151 15.07 -16.19 -1.92
C GLU A 151 13.71 -16.45 -1.25
N LYS A 152 13.08 -17.57 -1.57
CA LYS A 152 11.79 -18.01 -1.02
C LYS A 152 11.87 -19.49 -0.63
N LEU A 153 11.47 -19.84 0.59
CA LEU A 153 11.36 -21.24 0.97
C LEU A 153 10.22 -21.90 0.18
N ALA A 154 10.54 -22.97 -0.55
CA ALA A 154 9.63 -23.65 -1.45
C ALA A 154 9.00 -24.88 -0.80
N ALA A 155 9.83 -25.67 -0.12
CA ALA A 155 9.41 -26.86 0.62
C ALA A 155 10.33 -27.09 1.81
N TRP A 156 9.74 -27.51 2.93
CA TRP A 156 10.47 -27.99 4.09
C TRP A 156 9.63 -29.03 4.82
N ASN A 157 10.24 -30.19 5.08
CA ASN A 157 9.74 -31.20 6.00
C ASN A 157 10.84 -31.43 7.06
N GLU A 158 10.48 -31.86 8.27
CA GLU A 158 11.46 -32.15 9.34
C GLU A 158 12.48 -33.24 8.96
N GLU A 159 12.18 -34.06 7.94
CA GLU A 159 13.03 -35.15 7.44
C GLU A 159 13.88 -34.77 6.22
N ASP A 160 13.57 -33.66 5.54
CA ASP A 160 14.19 -33.24 4.28
C ASP A 160 14.95 -31.91 4.44
N GLU A 161 16.04 -31.75 3.68
CA GLU A 161 16.74 -30.47 3.59
C GLU A 161 15.80 -29.39 2.97
N PRO A 162 15.81 -28.15 3.48
CA PRO A 162 14.94 -27.09 2.97
C PRO A 162 15.27 -26.76 1.52
N VAL A 163 14.25 -26.79 0.65
CA VAL A 163 14.40 -26.39 -0.75
C VAL A 163 14.01 -24.93 -0.88
N PHE A 164 14.93 -24.12 -1.38
CA PHE A 164 14.73 -22.71 -1.67
C PHE A 164 14.50 -22.49 -3.17
N LEU A 165 13.65 -21.52 -3.49
CA LEU A 165 13.47 -20.94 -4.82
C LEU A 165 14.15 -19.57 -4.85
N ILE A 166 14.92 -19.33 -5.89
CA ILE A 166 15.37 -17.99 -6.27
C ILE A 166 14.41 -17.46 -7.31
N GLU A 167 13.81 -16.31 -7.01
CA GLU A 167 12.92 -15.61 -7.93
C GLU A 167 13.60 -14.32 -8.41
N GLN A 168 13.45 -14.02 -9.70
CA GLN A 168 13.88 -12.75 -10.30
C GLN A 168 12.67 -11.87 -10.55
N CYS A 169 12.82 -10.57 -10.30
CA CYS A 169 11.77 -9.60 -10.62
C CYS A 169 11.61 -9.47 -12.14
N ALA A 170 10.46 -9.89 -12.66
CA ALA A 170 10.09 -9.80 -14.08
C ALA A 170 9.44 -8.45 -14.42
N GLU A 171 8.55 -7.95 -13.56
CA GLU A 171 7.90 -6.65 -13.72
C GLU A 171 7.85 -5.92 -12.37
N LYS A 172 8.24 -4.64 -12.38
CA LYS A 172 8.33 -3.81 -11.17
C LYS A 172 7.03 -3.06 -10.88
N ASN A 173 6.22 -2.77 -11.90
CA ASN A 173 4.95 -2.07 -11.74
C ASN A 173 3.95 -2.57 -12.79
N PRO A 174 3.30 -3.72 -12.54
CA PRO A 174 2.38 -4.32 -13.49
C PRO A 174 1.23 -3.39 -13.88
N LEU A 175 0.79 -2.53 -12.96
CA LEU A 175 -0.28 -1.58 -13.23
C LEU A 175 0.16 -0.49 -14.20
N LEU A 176 1.39 0.02 -14.06
CA LEU A 176 1.98 0.97 -15.01
C LEU A 176 2.21 0.33 -16.37
N GLU A 177 2.65 -0.93 -16.40
CA GLU A 177 2.84 -1.65 -17.65
C GLU A 177 1.50 -1.89 -18.36
N LEU A 178 0.45 -2.29 -17.63
CA LEU A 178 -0.91 -2.42 -18.17
C LEU A 178 -1.43 -1.08 -18.71
N MET A 179 -1.26 0.02 -17.96
CA MET A 179 -1.69 1.35 -18.40
C MET A 179 -1.02 1.77 -19.72
N LYS A 180 0.25 1.38 -19.93
CA LYS A 180 1.00 1.70 -21.16
C LYS A 180 0.64 0.81 -22.34
N THR A 181 0.40 -0.48 -22.07
CA THR A 181 0.19 -1.50 -23.11
C THR A 181 -1.27 -1.62 -23.53
N ASP A 182 -2.20 -1.51 -22.59
CA ASP A 182 -3.65 -1.59 -22.81
C ASP A 182 -4.39 -0.68 -21.81
N TYR A 183 -4.51 0.60 -22.20
CA TYR A 183 -5.17 1.62 -21.38
C TYR A 183 -6.65 1.32 -21.12
N GLU A 184 -7.36 0.73 -22.07
CA GLU A 184 -8.79 0.41 -21.89
C GLU A 184 -8.97 -0.74 -20.89
N CYS A 185 -8.09 -1.74 -20.92
CA CYS A 185 -8.06 -2.80 -19.90
C CYS A 185 -7.71 -2.22 -18.51
N TYR A 186 -6.69 -1.36 -18.42
CA TYR A 186 -6.37 -0.65 -17.19
C TYR A 186 -7.58 0.14 -16.66
N ARG A 187 -8.18 0.99 -17.50
CA ARG A 187 -9.32 1.83 -17.16
C ARG A 187 -10.50 0.99 -16.68
N SER A 188 -10.92 0.00 -17.47
CA SER A 188 -12.07 -0.85 -17.12
C SER A 188 -11.84 -1.65 -15.84
N MET A 189 -10.62 -2.14 -15.61
CA MET A 189 -10.26 -2.82 -14.37
C MET A 189 -10.39 -1.89 -13.15
N ILE A 190 -9.85 -0.67 -13.22
CA ILE A 190 -9.92 0.30 -12.11
C ILE A 190 -11.37 0.70 -11.83
N LEU A 191 -12.15 1.04 -12.86
CA LEU A 191 -13.55 1.43 -12.68
C LEU A 191 -14.38 0.31 -12.06
N ARG A 192 -14.24 -0.92 -12.53
CA ARG A 192 -14.95 -2.07 -11.97
C ARG A 192 -14.54 -2.34 -10.53
N LYS A 193 -13.23 -2.24 -10.22
CA LYS A 193 -12.74 -2.43 -8.85
C LYS A 193 -13.25 -1.35 -7.89
N ALA A 194 -13.32 -0.10 -8.34
CA ALA A 194 -13.93 0.97 -7.57
C ALA A 194 -15.44 0.72 -7.31
N GLN A 195 -16.19 0.28 -8.32
CA GLN A 195 -17.60 -0.09 -8.15
C GLN A 195 -17.78 -1.24 -7.16
N GLU A 196 -17.01 -2.32 -7.28
CA GLU A 196 -17.00 -3.43 -6.32
C GLU A 196 -16.68 -2.95 -4.90
N ALA A 197 -15.70 -2.04 -4.77
CA ALA A 197 -15.25 -1.48 -3.50
C ALA A 197 -16.30 -0.57 -2.84
N ILE A 198 -17.02 0.25 -3.63
CA ILE A 198 -18.13 1.09 -3.15
C ILE A 198 -19.31 0.22 -2.75
N GLN A 199 -19.74 -0.71 -3.61
CA GLN A 199 -20.88 -1.58 -3.33
C GLN A 199 -20.67 -2.40 -2.06
N LYS A 200 -19.47 -2.94 -1.85
CA LYS A 200 -19.14 -3.69 -0.64
C LYS A 200 -19.32 -2.85 0.64
N ARG A 201 -18.90 -1.58 0.58
CA ARG A 201 -19.01 -0.63 1.69
C ARG A 201 -20.45 -0.21 1.94
N GLN A 202 -21.20 0.09 0.88
CA GLN A 202 -22.64 0.37 0.95
C GLN A 202 -23.40 -0.80 1.58
N ASN A 203 -23.17 -2.03 1.14
CA ASN A 203 -23.79 -3.21 1.74
C ASN A 203 -23.44 -3.35 3.23
N THR A 204 -22.22 -3.01 3.61
CA THR A 204 -21.80 -3.04 5.02
C THR A 204 -22.59 -2.03 5.85
N ILE A 205 -22.82 -0.81 5.33
CA ILE A 205 -23.66 0.21 5.97
C ILE A 205 -25.12 -0.26 6.06
N GLU A 206 -25.66 -0.86 5.00
CA GLU A 206 -27.03 -1.40 4.97
C GLU A 206 -27.22 -2.49 6.03
N GLU A 207 -26.29 -3.45 6.12
CA GLU A 207 -26.30 -4.51 7.13
C GLU A 207 -26.27 -3.96 8.58
N CYS A 208 -25.61 -2.82 8.80
CA CYS A 208 -25.66 -2.13 10.11
C CYS A 208 -27.06 -1.58 10.42
N GLY A 209 -27.72 -1.00 9.41
CA GLY A 209 -29.02 -0.35 9.55
C GLY A 209 -30.20 -1.30 9.77
N GLU A 210 -30.05 -2.58 9.43
CA GLU A 210 -31.10 -3.61 9.63
C GLU A 210 -31.21 -4.12 11.08
N GLY A 211 -30.29 -3.73 11.97
CA GLY A 211 -30.27 -4.10 13.39
C GLY A 211 -31.27 -3.31 14.27
N PRO A 212 -31.48 -3.72 15.54
CA PRO A 212 -32.16 -2.87 16.52
C PRO A 212 -31.39 -1.54 16.69
N ARG A 213 -32.12 -0.47 17.05
CA ARG A 213 -31.67 0.92 17.23
C ARG A 213 -30.13 1.08 17.31
N LEU A 214 -29.55 1.71 16.29
CA LEU A 214 -28.11 2.00 16.20
C LEU A 214 -27.61 2.75 17.44
N GLU A 215 -26.51 2.28 18.02
CA GLU A 215 -25.78 2.98 19.06
C GLU A 215 -24.81 4.01 18.45
N ALA A 216 -24.24 4.89 19.27
CA ALA A 216 -23.33 5.93 18.79
C ALA A 216 -22.07 5.37 18.09
N GLU A 217 -21.56 4.23 18.56
CA GLU A 217 -20.40 3.53 17.97
C GLU A 217 -20.71 2.98 16.56
N ASP A 218 -21.94 2.49 16.34
CA ASP A 218 -22.37 1.98 15.03
C ASP A 218 -22.47 3.13 14.00
N VAL A 219 -22.93 4.30 14.44
CA VAL A 219 -23.01 5.51 13.61
C VAL A 219 -21.61 6.01 13.25
N GLU A 220 -20.69 6.06 14.21
CA GLU A 220 -19.30 6.46 13.97
C GLU A 220 -18.63 5.52 12.95
N TRP A 221 -18.81 4.20 13.10
CA TRP A 221 -18.28 3.23 12.16
C TRP A 221 -18.87 3.39 10.74
N CYS A 222 -20.18 3.61 10.61
CA CYS A 222 -20.80 3.89 9.31
C CYS A 222 -20.23 5.17 8.66
N MET A 223 -19.95 6.21 9.45
CA MET A 223 -19.34 7.45 8.96
C MET A 223 -17.90 7.23 8.44
N GLU A 224 -17.12 6.37 9.11
CA GLU A 224 -15.80 5.99 8.61
C GLU A 224 -15.90 5.31 7.23
N ILE A 225 -16.86 4.40 7.06
CA ILE A 225 -17.09 3.70 5.79
C ILE A 225 -17.53 4.67 4.69
N GLU A 226 -18.44 5.61 4.98
CA GLU A 226 -18.84 6.67 4.05
C GLU A 226 -17.63 7.54 3.64
N THR A 227 -16.75 7.85 4.59
CA THR A 227 -15.51 8.59 4.30
C THR A 227 -14.61 7.79 3.36
N GLU A 228 -14.51 6.47 3.51
CA GLU A 228 -13.77 5.63 2.55
C GLU A 228 -14.42 5.62 1.15
N ILE A 229 -15.75 5.68 1.06
CA ILE A 229 -16.45 5.81 -0.23
C ILE A 229 -16.09 7.14 -0.90
N GLU A 230 -16.16 8.26 -0.17
CA GLU A 230 -15.77 9.59 -0.68
C GLU A 230 -14.30 9.58 -1.17
N GLN A 231 -13.40 8.92 -0.43
CA GLN A 231 -12.01 8.75 -0.86
C GLN A 231 -11.87 7.95 -2.17
N ILE A 232 -12.70 6.92 -2.39
CA ILE A 232 -12.70 6.17 -3.66
C ILE A 232 -13.14 7.08 -4.81
N GLU A 233 -14.18 7.88 -4.60
CA GLU A 233 -14.68 8.83 -5.59
C GLU A 233 -13.62 9.89 -5.95
N ASP A 234 -12.94 10.43 -4.95
CA ASP A 234 -11.83 11.38 -5.13
C ASP A 234 -10.69 10.76 -5.96
N VAL A 235 -10.35 9.49 -5.71
CA VAL A 235 -9.36 8.75 -6.51
C VAL A 235 -9.83 8.64 -7.96
N LEU A 236 -11.08 8.28 -8.21
CA LEU A 236 -11.61 8.20 -9.57
C LEU A 236 -11.57 9.56 -10.28
N LEU A 237 -11.99 10.63 -9.62
CA LEU A 237 -11.97 11.99 -10.17
C LEU A 237 -10.55 12.49 -10.43
N LYS A 238 -9.58 12.11 -9.59
CA LYS A 238 -8.16 12.44 -9.77
C LYS A 238 -7.58 11.82 -11.04
N TYR A 239 -7.82 10.53 -11.30
CA TYR A 239 -7.21 9.82 -12.44
C TYR A 239 -8.05 9.84 -13.72
N PHE A 240 -9.37 10.02 -13.60
CA PHE A 240 -10.32 9.95 -14.72
C PHE A 240 -11.33 11.13 -14.71
N PRO A 241 -10.88 12.39 -14.62
CA PRO A 241 -11.75 13.56 -14.38
C PRO A 241 -12.79 13.83 -15.47
N LYS A 242 -12.54 13.35 -16.70
CA LYS A 242 -13.41 13.58 -17.87
C LYS A 242 -14.22 12.34 -18.25
N ASP A 243 -14.15 11.29 -17.43
CA ASP A 243 -14.76 10.01 -17.73
C ASP A 243 -16.26 10.01 -17.37
N GLU A 244 -17.11 9.74 -18.35
CA GLU A 244 -18.56 9.72 -18.16
C GLU A 244 -19.02 8.58 -17.25
N GLU A 245 -18.30 7.45 -17.21
CA GLU A 245 -18.61 6.35 -16.28
C GLU A 245 -18.28 6.73 -14.84
N VAL A 246 -17.19 7.48 -14.62
CA VAL A 246 -16.85 8.00 -13.28
C VAL A 246 -17.94 8.92 -12.77
N LYS A 247 -18.44 9.84 -13.61
CA LYS A 247 -19.55 10.73 -13.21
C LYS A 247 -20.79 9.95 -12.76
N LYS A 248 -21.09 8.81 -13.39
CA LYS A 248 -22.20 7.94 -12.97
C LYS A 248 -21.90 7.35 -11.60
N ILE A 249 -20.72 6.77 -11.41
CA ILE A 249 -20.29 6.15 -10.14
C ILE A 249 -20.37 7.15 -8.98
N THR A 250 -19.81 8.35 -9.15
CA THR A 250 -19.72 9.37 -8.08
C THR A 250 -21.03 10.14 -7.87
N SER A 251 -22.02 10.02 -8.76
CA SER A 251 -23.31 10.73 -8.63
C SER A 251 -24.30 10.05 -7.68
N HIS A 252 -24.01 8.83 -7.21
CA HIS A 252 -25.00 7.96 -6.58
C HIS A 252 -25.03 7.94 -5.04
N ASN A 253 -24.23 8.73 -4.32
CA ASN A 253 -24.16 8.63 -2.85
C ASN A 253 -24.87 9.77 -2.09
N ALA A 254 -26.15 9.55 -1.78
CA ALA A 254 -26.86 10.24 -0.68
C ALA A 254 -27.42 9.27 0.38
N TYR A 255 -27.31 7.95 0.17
CA TYR A 255 -28.08 6.96 0.91
C TYR A 255 -27.59 6.74 2.35
N GLY A 256 -26.28 6.60 2.60
CA GLY A 256 -25.77 6.48 3.97
C GLY A 256 -25.95 7.76 4.79
N LYS A 257 -25.89 8.94 4.15
CA LYS A 257 -26.22 10.23 4.77
C LYS A 257 -27.68 10.26 5.24
N GLU A 258 -28.62 9.74 4.44
CA GLU A 258 -30.04 9.65 4.83
C GLU A 258 -30.31 8.67 5.98
N LEU A 259 -29.65 7.51 5.99
CA LEU A 259 -29.71 6.51 7.09
C LEU A 259 -29.17 7.08 8.41
N ILE A 260 -28.03 7.77 8.37
CA ILE A 260 -27.41 8.40 9.54
C ILE A 260 -28.31 9.52 10.09
N ILE A 261 -28.87 10.37 9.22
CA ILE A 261 -29.80 11.45 9.60
C ILE A 261 -31.11 10.89 10.20
N GLY A 262 -31.60 9.75 9.71
CA GLY A 262 -32.83 9.09 10.19
C GLY A 262 -32.73 8.46 11.58
N SER A 263 -31.52 8.21 12.11
CA SER A 263 -31.28 7.60 13.42
C SER A 263 -31.65 8.50 14.63
N GLY A 264 -31.84 9.80 14.39
CA GLY A 264 -32.25 10.77 15.42
C GLY A 264 -31.19 11.07 16.49
N LEU A 265 -29.94 10.64 16.29
CA LEU A 265 -28.82 10.85 17.22
C LEU A 265 -28.02 12.15 16.97
N TYR A 266 -28.38 12.94 15.96
CA TYR A 266 -27.86 14.31 15.78
C TYR A 266 -28.95 15.32 15.44
N PRO A 267 -28.89 16.56 15.97
CA PRO A 267 -29.78 17.63 15.59
C PRO A 267 -29.46 18.10 14.17
N VAL A 268 -30.50 18.16 13.34
CA VAL A 268 -30.52 18.73 12.00
C VAL A 268 -30.05 20.19 12.04
N GLN A 269 -28.78 20.46 11.69
CA GLN A 269 -28.34 21.76 11.21
C GLN A 269 -27.29 21.62 10.11
N PHE A 270 -27.70 21.10 8.95
CA PHE A 270 -27.10 21.53 7.69
C PHE A 270 -27.71 22.88 7.32
N SER A 271 -27.06 23.97 7.74
CA SER A 271 -27.18 25.24 7.01
C SER A 271 -26.14 25.21 5.90
N VAL A 272 -26.61 25.04 4.67
CA VAL A 272 -25.81 25.21 3.46
C VAL A 272 -25.51 26.71 3.34
N PRO A 273 -24.24 27.17 3.33
CA PRO A 273 -23.96 28.52 2.89
C PRO A 273 -24.02 28.55 1.35
N PHE A 274 -24.91 29.38 0.82
CA PHE A 274 -24.89 29.88 -0.55
C PHE A 274 -23.63 30.69 -0.84
#